data_AF-A0A1I7UG94-F1
#
_entry.id   AF-A0A1I7UG94-F1
#
_cell.length_a   1.000
_cell.length_b   1.000
_cell.length_c   1.000
_cell.angle_alpha   90.00
_cell.angle_beta   90.00
_cell.angle_gamma   90.00
#
_symmetry.space_group_name_H-M   'P 1'
#
loop_
_entity.id
_entity.type
_entity.pdbx_description
1 polymer ?
#
loop_
_entity_poly.entity_id
_entity_poly.type
_entity_poly.pdbx_seq_one_letter_code
_entity_poly.pdbx_strand_id
1 'polypeptide(L)'
;MNLEFQIGAANEKALERRAFAYSNISEKYENGIEDYKQLQESLPKRHGEFERKISEINEKINRRNDAMKADIMEKLKGFGNMCLSPFGLSTDSFEMVPNGNGGFSVQMKGAGNKKTEEEENEKNEAA
;
A
#
# COMPACT_ATOMS: atom_id res chain seq x y z
N MET A 1 28.86 -37.34 -0.83
CA MET A 1 27.95 -36.34 -1.41
C MET A 1 26.56 -36.68 -0.92
N ASN A 2 25.98 -35.80 -0.12
CA ASN A 2 24.72 -36.05 0.59
C ASN A 2 23.57 -36.16 -0.41
N LEU A 3 23.01 -37.37 -0.57
CA LEU A 3 21.71 -37.59 -1.18
C LEU A 3 20.73 -37.92 -0.06
N GLU A 4 20.15 -36.88 0.54
CA GLU A 4 18.91 -37.01 1.31
C GLU A 4 17.79 -36.37 0.49
N PHE A 5 17.29 -37.11 -0.50
CA PHE A 5 16.00 -36.82 -1.14
C PHE A 5 15.06 -37.98 -0.84
N GLN A 6 14.57 -38.01 0.41
CA GLN A 6 13.42 -38.83 0.79
C GLN A 6 12.52 -38.03 1.72
N ILE A 7 11.59 -37.27 1.14
CA ILE A 7 10.30 -36.97 1.76
C ILE A 7 9.25 -37.25 0.68
N GLY A 8 8.29 -38.13 0.99
CA GLY A 8 7.59 -38.99 0.04
C GLY A 8 7.00 -38.31 -1.21
N ALA A 9 7.19 -38.97 -2.36
CA ALA A 9 6.65 -38.67 -3.69
C ALA A 9 5.84 -37.36 -3.78
N ALA A 10 6.51 -36.23 -4.02
CA ALA A 10 5.88 -34.98 -4.36
C ALA A 10 5.07 -35.17 -5.66
N ASN A 11 3.75 -35.26 -5.55
CA ASN A 11 2.89 -35.22 -6.71
C ASN A 11 2.91 -33.78 -7.23
N GLU A 12 3.72 -33.50 -8.24
CA GLU A 12 3.89 -32.18 -8.88
C GLU A 12 2.53 -31.53 -9.17
N LYS A 13 1.52 -32.33 -9.58
CA LYS A 13 0.15 -31.85 -9.81
C LYS A 13 -0.55 -31.42 -8.54
N ALA A 14 -0.33 -32.12 -7.43
CA ALA A 14 -0.88 -31.71 -6.13
C ALA A 14 -0.24 -30.41 -5.65
N LEU A 15 1.07 -30.27 -5.81
CA LEU A 15 1.80 -29.05 -5.46
C LEU A 15 1.35 -27.86 -6.31
N GLU A 16 1.21 -28.04 -7.62
CA GLU A 16 0.74 -26.99 -8.53
C GLU A 16 -0.71 -26.57 -8.25
N ARG A 17 -1.59 -27.52 -7.88
CA ARG A 17 -2.97 -27.23 -7.45
C ARG A 17 -3.02 -26.46 -6.13
N ARG A 18 -2.16 -26.81 -5.18
CA ARG A 18 -2.07 -26.10 -3.89
C ARG A 18 -1.57 -24.67 -4.09
N ALA A 19 -0.51 -24.50 -4.88
CA ALA A 19 0.00 -23.19 -5.28
C ALA A 19 -1.09 -22.35 -5.95
N PHE A 20 -1.87 -22.95 -6.86
CA PHE A 20 -2.98 -22.28 -7.52
C PHE A 20 -4.09 -21.87 -6.51
N ALA A 21 -4.48 -22.75 -5.59
CA ALA A 21 -5.46 -22.42 -4.56
C ALA A 21 -4.99 -21.25 -3.68
N TYR A 22 -3.73 -21.30 -3.23
CA TYR A 22 -3.11 -20.21 -2.46
C TYR A 22 -2.99 -18.90 -3.23
N SER A 23 -2.80 -18.94 -4.55
CA SER A 23 -2.80 -17.72 -5.39
C SER A 23 -4.15 -16.99 -5.43
N ASN A 24 -5.21 -17.60 -4.90
CA ASN A 24 -6.56 -17.02 -4.80
C ASN A 24 -6.96 -16.66 -3.36
N ILE A 25 -6.10 -16.90 -2.36
CA ILE A 25 -6.36 -16.60 -0.95
C ILE A 25 -5.31 -15.59 -0.49
N SER A 26 -5.73 -14.36 -0.19
CA SER A 26 -4.81 -13.23 0.10
C SER A 26 -3.86 -13.48 1.27
N GLU A 27 -4.29 -14.24 2.26
CA GLU A 27 -3.52 -14.63 3.44
C GLU A 27 -2.48 -15.72 3.17
N LYS A 28 -2.55 -16.37 2.00
CA LYS A 28 -1.72 -17.53 1.63
C LYS A 28 -0.83 -17.28 0.42
N TYR A 29 -0.76 -16.05 -0.09
CA TYR A 29 0.08 -15.70 -1.23
C TYR A 29 1.54 -16.13 -1.07
N GLU A 30 2.12 -15.95 0.11
CA GLU A 30 3.49 -16.37 0.40
C GLU A 30 3.67 -17.90 0.29
N ASN A 31 2.72 -18.67 0.82
CA ASN A 31 2.71 -20.13 0.67
C ASN A 31 2.56 -20.55 -0.79
N GLY A 32 1.76 -19.82 -1.58
CA GLY A 32 1.62 -20.07 -3.02
C GLY A 32 2.92 -19.82 -3.80
N ILE A 33 3.66 -18.76 -3.43
CA ILE A 33 4.99 -18.48 -3.99
C ILE A 33 5.97 -19.59 -3.62
N GLU A 34 5.96 -20.04 -2.37
CA GLU A 34 6.83 -21.12 -1.88
C GLU A 34 6.60 -22.42 -2.68
N ASP A 35 5.34 -22.81 -2.90
CA ASP A 35 5.01 -23.98 -3.70
C ASP A 35 5.46 -23.83 -5.17
N TYR A 36 5.34 -22.64 -5.76
CA TYR A 36 5.84 -22.39 -7.12
C TYR A 36 7.36 -22.40 -7.21
N LYS A 37 8.08 -21.93 -6.18
CA LYS A 37 9.55 -22.02 -6.11
C LYS A 37 10.01 -23.48 -6.04
N GLN A 38 9.35 -24.31 -5.24
CA GLN A 38 9.61 -25.75 -5.21
C GLN A 38 9.35 -26.42 -6.58
N LEU A 39 8.33 -25.95 -7.32
CA LEU A 39 8.07 -26.41 -8.68
C LEU A 39 9.14 -25.94 -9.69
N GLN A 40 9.74 -24.76 -9.50
CA GLN A 40 10.87 -24.30 -10.32
C GLN A 40 12.11 -25.19 -10.14
N GLU A 41 12.38 -25.62 -8.91
CA GLU A 41 13.51 -26.51 -8.59
C GLU A 41 13.30 -27.92 -9.17
N SER A 42 12.08 -28.45 -9.11
CA SER A 42 11.75 -29.79 -9.61
C SER A 42 11.52 -29.88 -11.12
N LEU A 43 11.00 -28.80 -11.74
CA LEU A 43 10.63 -28.76 -13.16
C LEU A 43 11.31 -27.59 -13.89
N PRO A 44 12.63 -27.65 -14.13
CA PRO A 44 13.39 -26.55 -14.73
C PRO A 44 12.90 -26.18 -16.15
N LYS A 45 12.32 -27.13 -16.89
CA LYS A 45 11.74 -26.88 -18.23
C LYS A 45 10.53 -25.94 -18.20
N ARG A 46 9.85 -25.83 -17.06
CA ARG A 46 8.65 -25.00 -16.86
C ARG A 46 8.93 -23.76 -16.00
N HIS A 47 10.21 -23.45 -15.74
CA HIS A 47 10.61 -22.35 -14.86
C HIS A 47 9.91 -21.02 -15.18
N GLY A 48 9.87 -20.64 -16.46
CA GLY A 48 9.24 -19.39 -16.91
C GLY A 48 7.73 -19.34 -16.67
N GLU A 49 7.04 -20.47 -16.70
CA GLU A 49 5.60 -20.52 -16.36
C GLU A 49 5.38 -20.19 -14.88
N PHE A 50 6.18 -20.79 -14.00
CA PHE A 50 6.07 -20.58 -12.55
C PHE A 50 6.56 -19.20 -12.14
N GLU A 51 7.59 -18.68 -12.80
CA GLU A 51 8.07 -17.31 -12.60
C GLU A 51 6.98 -16.28 -12.90
N ARG A 52 6.24 -16.47 -13.99
CA ARG A 52 5.09 -15.62 -14.32
C ARG A 52 4.03 -15.67 -13.23
N LYS A 53 3.67 -16.88 -12.76
CA LYS A 53 2.69 -17.05 -11.67
C LYS A 53 3.15 -16.40 -10.36
N ILE A 54 4.44 -16.48 -10.04
CA ILE A 54 5.03 -15.79 -8.87
C ILE A 54 4.91 -14.27 -9.03
N SER A 55 5.22 -13.73 -10.21
CA SER A 55 5.06 -12.29 -10.49
C SER A 55 3.60 -11.84 -10.33
N GLU A 56 2.64 -12.60 -10.87
CA GLU A 56 1.21 -12.33 -10.72
C GLU A 56 0.79 -12.29 -9.24
N ILE A 57 1.30 -13.22 -8.41
CA ILE A 57 1.04 -13.22 -6.96
C ILE A 57 1.67 -11.99 -6.29
N ASN A 58 2.90 -11.61 -6.64
CA ASN A 58 3.56 -10.43 -6.10
C ASN A 58 2.78 -9.14 -6.39
N GLU A 59 2.21 -9.01 -7.59
CA GLU A 59 1.32 -7.89 -7.91
C GLU A 59 0.06 -7.87 -7.04
N LYS A 60 -0.51 -9.03 -6.71
CA LYS A 60 -1.64 -9.12 -5.77
C LYS A 60 -1.23 -8.72 -4.34
N ILE A 61 -0.03 -9.10 -3.90
CA ILE A 61 0.53 -8.66 -2.60
C ILE A 61 0.68 -7.14 -2.57
N ASN A 62 1.27 -6.54 -3.61
CA ASN A 62 1.45 -5.10 -3.70
C ASN A 62 0.11 -4.37 -3.64
N ARG A 63 -0.87 -4.81 -4.43
CA ARG A 63 -2.23 -4.26 -4.39
C ARG A 63 -2.87 -4.33 -2.99
N ARG A 64 -2.76 -5.48 -2.31
CA ARG A 64 -3.26 -5.65 -0.93
C ARG A 64 -2.56 -4.68 0.04
N ASN A 65 -1.25 -4.54 -0.09
CA ASN A 65 -0.45 -3.68 0.78
C ASN A 65 -0.80 -2.21 0.57
N ASP A 66 -0.99 -1.78 -0.68
CA ASP A 66 -1.35 -0.39 -0.97
C ASP A 66 -2.78 -0.06 -0.53
N ALA A 67 -3.72 -0.99 -0.68
CA ALA A 67 -5.07 -0.85 -0.12
C ALA A 67 -5.04 -0.74 1.43
N MET A 68 -4.23 -1.57 2.09
CA MET A 68 -4.06 -1.51 3.55
C MET A 68 -3.42 -0.19 3.99
N LYS A 69 -2.39 0.29 3.30
CA LYS A 69 -1.77 1.59 3.57
C LYS A 69 -2.79 2.73 3.42
N ALA A 70 -3.62 2.69 2.38
CA ALA A 70 -4.64 3.71 2.15
C ALA A 70 -5.66 3.76 3.30
N ASP A 71 -6.22 2.61 3.69
CA ASP A 71 -7.17 2.51 4.81
C ASP A 71 -6.55 2.96 6.15
N ILE A 72 -5.30 2.57 6.43
CA ILE A 72 -4.60 3.02 7.64
C ILE A 72 -4.34 4.53 7.59
N MET A 73 -3.93 5.08 6.45
CA MET A 73 -3.72 6.52 6.31
C MET A 73 -5.02 7.31 6.49
N GLU A 74 -6.14 6.81 5.93
CA GLU A 74 -7.46 7.42 6.14
C GLU A 74 -7.85 7.42 7.61
N LYS A 75 -7.65 6.30 8.31
CA LYS A 75 -7.89 6.20 9.76
C LYS A 75 -7.00 7.15 10.57
N LEU A 76 -5.72 7.28 10.22
CA LEU A 76 -4.79 8.22 10.85
C LEU A 76 -5.22 9.67 10.62
N LYS A 77 -5.68 10.02 9.42
CA LYS A 77 -6.27 11.34 9.15
C LYS A 77 -7.51 11.59 9.98
N GLY A 78 -8.41 10.61 10.09
CA GLY A 78 -9.59 10.69 10.93
C GLY A 78 -9.23 10.94 12.40
N PHE A 79 -8.22 10.24 12.92
CA PHE A 79 -7.69 10.47 14.26
C PHE A 79 -7.11 11.88 14.41
N GLY A 80 -6.28 12.33 13.46
CA GLY A 80 -5.75 13.69 13.47
C GLY A 80 -6.86 14.74 13.46
N ASN A 81 -7.89 14.55 12.64
CA ASN A 81 -9.06 15.44 12.58
C ASN A 81 -9.82 15.47 13.91
N MET A 82 -9.97 14.33 14.60
CA MET A 82 -10.58 14.30 15.93
C MET A 82 -9.81 15.18 16.93
N CYS A 83 -8.48 15.17 16.88
CA CYS A 83 -7.64 16.04 17.72
C CYS A 83 -7.65 17.51 17.28
N LEU A 84 -7.78 17.79 15.98
CA LEU A 84 -7.67 19.13 15.41
C LEU A 84 -9.00 19.90 15.34
N SER A 85 -10.13 19.19 15.27
CA SER A 85 -11.47 19.79 15.13
C SER A 85 -11.82 20.78 16.25
N PRO A 86 -11.47 20.56 17.53
CA PRO A 86 -11.72 21.54 18.59
C PRO A 86 -11.02 22.89 18.37
N PHE A 87 -9.97 22.92 17.54
CA PHE A 87 -9.21 24.12 17.20
C PHE A 87 -9.64 24.73 15.86
N GLY A 88 -10.70 24.21 15.22
CA GLY A 88 -11.13 24.64 13.89
C GLY A 88 -10.15 24.27 12.78
N LEU A 89 -9.30 23.26 13.00
CA LEU A 89 -8.29 22.78 12.06
C LEU A 89 -8.63 21.37 11.57
N SER A 90 -8.02 20.99 10.45
CA SER A 90 -8.08 19.63 9.89
C SER A 90 -6.69 19.20 9.42
N THR A 91 -6.46 17.90 9.29
CA THR A 91 -5.28 17.34 8.64
C THR A 91 -5.12 17.83 7.19
N ASP A 92 -6.21 18.24 6.53
CA ASP A 92 -6.18 18.85 5.20
C ASP A 92 -5.72 20.33 5.22
N SER A 93 -5.70 20.97 6.39
CA SER A 93 -5.16 22.33 6.57
C SER A 93 -3.63 22.36 6.50
N PHE A 94 -2.95 21.20 6.52
CA PHE A 94 -1.49 21.12 6.50
C PHE A 94 -1.00 20.62 5.13
N GLU A 95 -0.16 21.41 4.47
CA GLU A 95 0.47 21.08 3.21
C GLU A 95 1.95 20.75 3.42
N MET A 96 2.38 19.60 2.87
CA MET A 96 3.78 19.21 2.88
C MET A 96 4.45 19.71 1.60
N VAL A 97 5.45 20.58 1.75
CA VAL A 97 6.24 21.16 0.65
C VAL A 97 7.67 20.63 0.70
N PRO A 98 8.19 20.02 -0.37
CA PRO A 98 9.59 19.58 -0.43
C PRO A 98 10.54 20.77 -0.24
N ASN A 99 11.53 20.65 0.65
CA ASN A 99 12.41 21.77 1.02
C ASN A 99 13.77 21.77 0.30
N GLY A 100 13.95 20.92 -0.72
CA GLY A 100 15.19 20.83 -1.50
C GLY A 100 16.36 20.10 -0.81
N ASN A 101 16.35 19.97 0.52
CA ASN A 101 17.39 19.27 1.30
C ASN A 101 17.03 17.80 1.60
N GLY A 102 16.15 17.20 0.80
CA GLY A 102 15.65 15.83 1.00
C GLY A 102 14.60 15.70 2.11
N GLY A 103 14.09 16.82 2.64
CA GLY A 103 13.03 16.84 3.66
C GLY A 103 11.73 17.47 3.17
N PHE A 104 10.71 17.44 4.03
CA PHE A 104 9.43 18.09 3.83
C PHE A 104 9.25 19.19 4.88
N SER A 105 8.81 20.37 4.45
CA SER A 105 8.34 21.45 5.31
C SER A 105 6.82 21.39 5.40
N VAL A 106 6.25 21.53 6.60
CA VAL A 106 4.80 21.53 6.79
C VAL A 106 4.32 22.97 6.91
N GLN A 107 3.42 23.39 6.04
CA GLN A 107 2.81 24.71 6.02
C GLN A 107 1.31 24.62 6.29
N MET A 108 0.75 25.56 7.02
CA MET A 108 -0.68 25.58 7.32
C MET A 108 -1.42 26.51 6.35
N LYS A 109 -2.39 25.97 5.60
CA LYS A 109 -3.32 26.75 4.77
C LYS A 109 -4.32 27.45 5.69
N GLY A 110 -4.28 28.78 5.73
CA GLY A 110 -5.24 29.61 6.47
C GLY A 110 -4.71 30.36 7.71
N ALA A 111 -3.43 30.24 8.06
CA ALA A 111 -2.83 31.01 9.17
C ALA A 111 -2.56 32.49 8.84
N GLY A 112 -3.05 33.01 7.71
CA GLY A 112 -2.60 34.28 7.14
C GLY A 112 -3.65 35.20 6.53
N ASN A 113 -4.96 34.94 6.62
CA ASN A 113 -5.97 35.90 6.12
C ASN A 113 -7.34 35.71 6.79
N LYS A 114 -7.53 36.34 7.95
CA LYS A 114 -8.86 36.59 8.54
C LYS A 114 -9.01 38.03 9.05
N LYS A 115 -8.25 38.97 8.47
CA LYS A 115 -8.36 40.42 8.69
C LYS A 115 -8.05 41.20 7.41
N THR A 116 -8.77 40.95 6.32
CA THR A 116 -8.81 41.93 5.19
C THR A 116 -10.06 41.87 4.31
N GLU A 117 -10.91 40.86 4.40
CA GLU A 117 -12.06 40.75 3.46
C GLU A 117 -13.39 41.31 3.99
N GLU A 118 -13.43 41.94 5.17
CA GLU A 118 -14.64 42.60 5.69
C GLU A 118 -14.66 44.14 5.54
N GLU A 119 -13.55 44.79 5.15
CA GLU A 119 -13.50 46.27 5.03
C GLU A 119 -13.74 46.81 3.61
N GLU A 120 -13.82 45.97 2.57
CA GLU A 120 -14.05 46.45 1.18
C GLU A 120 -15.52 46.47 0.74
N ASN A 121 -16.45 45.85 1.47
CA ASN A 121 -17.87 45.85 1.07
C ASN A 121 -18.70 47.01 1.65
N GLU A 122 -18.22 47.75 2.66
CA GLU A 122 -18.99 48.88 3.23
C GLU A 122 -18.73 50.23 2.52
N LYS A 123 -17.71 50.32 1.65
CA LYS A 123 -17.41 51.57 0.92
C LYS A 123 -18.06 51.68 -0.47
N ASN A 124 -18.68 50.61 -0.98
CA ASN A 124 -19.33 50.64 -2.30
C ASN A 124 -20.85 50.83 -2.24
N GLU A 125 -21.45 51.02 -1.06
CA GLU A 125 -22.88 51.32 -0.90
C GLU A 125 -23.16 52.76 -0.43
N ALA A 126 -22.10 53.57 -0.23
CA ALA A 126 -22.20 54.98 0.19
C ALA A 126 -21.73 55.99 -0.88
N ALA A 127 -21.71 55.59 -2.16
CA ALA A 127 -21.41 56.47 -3.30
C ALA A 127 -22.63 56.63 -4.22
#